data_AF-A0A1J5FFJ9-F1
#
_entry.id   AF-A0A1J5FFJ9-F1
#
_cell.length_a   1.000
_cell.length_b   1.000
_cell.length_c   1.000
_cell.angle_alpha   90.00
_cell.angle_beta   90.00
_cell.angle_gamma   90.00
#
_symmetry.space_group_name_H-M   'P 1'
#
loop_
_entity.id
_entity.type
_entity.pdbx_description
1 polymer ?
#
loop_
_entity_poly.entity_id
_entity_poly.type
_entity_poly.pdbx_seq_one_letter_code
_entity_poly.pdbx_strand_id
1 'polypeptide(L)'
;MKKIIAPALLLLLATIFTAVCIAEISFPESFLTFTDQNWLLKIFPKAWKYSIETGLSCFVIAILLVIPAWKINNVFTTKSLETLLRLGIGAFFITASIFKIQDPLAFATLVAQYQFLPEFINNLFSLVYPQFEFWFGLALIIAPFTKEIAFVIFWMFVSFIIALAWALVWDLGITCGCFALEGAQSKNETWTSLIRDLVLIGPTFWLTLRPNRSLIGIWRKVP
;
A
#
# COMPACT_ATOMS: atom_id res chain seq x y z
N MET A 1 -26.96 -11.37 -16.45
CA MET A 1 -26.40 -10.00 -16.43
C MET A 1 -26.64 -9.25 -15.12
N LYS A 2 -27.87 -9.14 -14.60
CA LYS A 2 -28.17 -8.43 -13.33
C LYS A 2 -27.34 -8.89 -12.10
N LYS A 3 -27.00 -10.19 -12.01
CA LYS A 3 -26.16 -10.77 -10.93
C LYS A 3 -24.67 -10.38 -10.95
N ILE A 4 -24.20 -9.64 -11.98
CA ILE A 4 -22.81 -9.16 -12.10
C ILE A 4 -22.74 -7.64 -11.99
N ILE A 5 -23.76 -6.91 -12.48
CA ILE A 5 -23.77 -5.44 -12.49
C ILE A 5 -23.71 -4.86 -11.07
N ALA A 6 -24.57 -5.35 -10.16
CA ALA A 6 -24.60 -4.88 -8.78
C ALA A 6 -23.27 -5.07 -8.02
N PRO A 7 -22.65 -6.28 -7.99
CA PRO A 7 -21.35 -6.45 -7.33
C PRO A 7 -20.23 -5.70 -8.05
N ALA A 8 -20.28 -5.51 -9.37
CA ALA A 8 -19.30 -4.70 -10.09
C ALA A 8 -19.36 -3.21 -9.67
N LEU A 9 -20.56 -2.64 -9.54
CA LEU A 9 -20.73 -1.26 -9.07
C LEU A 9 -20.24 -1.09 -7.63
N LEU A 10 -20.58 -2.03 -6.74
CA LEU A 10 -20.10 -2.02 -5.35
C LEU A 10 -18.57 -2.09 -5.27
N LEU A 11 -17.94 -2.94 -6.08
CA LEU A 11 -16.48 -3.05 -6.14
C LEU A 11 -15.81 -1.84 -6.75
N LEU A 12 -16.43 -1.21 -7.75
CA LEU A 12 -15.94 0.04 -8.32
C LEU A 12 -15.95 1.15 -7.26
N LEU A 13 -17.05 1.29 -6.50
CA LEU A 13 -17.12 2.21 -5.37
C LEU A 13 -16.08 1.88 -4.30
N ALA A 14 -15.94 0.61 -3.91
CA ALA A 14 -14.94 0.19 -2.94
C ALA A 14 -13.50 0.50 -3.40
N THR A 15 -13.23 0.37 -4.70
CA THR A 15 -11.93 0.72 -5.29
C THR A 15 -11.67 2.22 -5.20
N ILE A 16 -12.68 3.06 -5.49
CA ILE A 16 -12.58 4.53 -5.33
C ILE A 16 -12.30 4.89 -3.87
N PHE A 17 -13.06 4.35 -2.91
CA PHE A 17 -12.82 4.60 -1.49
C PHE A 17 -11.44 4.11 -1.04
N THR A 18 -10.96 2.99 -1.56
CA THR A 18 -9.61 2.49 -1.25
C THR A 18 -8.53 3.41 -1.83
N ALA A 19 -8.72 3.93 -3.05
CA ALA A 19 -7.81 4.88 -3.67
C ALA A 19 -7.77 6.20 -2.88
N VAL A 20 -8.91 6.71 -2.43
CA VAL A 20 -9.01 7.90 -1.56
C VAL A 20 -8.34 7.63 -0.21
N CYS A 21 -8.57 6.46 0.41
CA CYS A 21 -7.89 6.06 1.64
C CYS A 21 -6.36 6.10 1.50
N ILE A 22 -5.84 5.44 0.45
CA ILE A 22 -4.40 5.43 0.19
C ILE A 22 -3.89 6.85 -0.10
N ALA A 23 -4.65 7.66 -0.83
CA ALA A 23 -4.29 9.04 -1.14
C ALA A 23 -4.21 9.92 0.10
N GLU A 24 -5.23 9.90 0.96
CA GLU A 24 -5.26 10.67 2.20
C GLU A 24 -4.17 10.24 3.18
N ILE A 25 -3.77 8.96 3.18
CA ILE A 25 -2.71 8.46 4.07
C ILE A 25 -1.31 8.68 3.47
N SER A 26 -1.16 8.63 2.15
CA SER A 26 0.16 8.54 1.48
C SER A 26 0.57 9.79 0.70
N PHE A 27 -0.39 10.62 0.28
CA PHE A 27 -0.17 11.79 -0.58
C PHE A 27 -0.90 13.01 -0.03
N PRO A 28 -0.42 13.60 1.09
CA PRO A 28 -0.85 14.94 1.44
C PRO A 28 -0.56 15.84 0.22
N GLU A 29 -1.57 16.53 -0.31
CA GLU A 29 -1.51 17.37 -1.54
C GLU A 29 -1.77 16.70 -2.90
N SER A 30 -2.42 15.52 -2.97
CA SER A 30 -2.96 15.03 -4.25
C SER A 30 -4.34 15.63 -4.59
N PHE A 31 -4.76 15.57 -5.85
CA PHE A 31 -6.12 15.98 -6.25
C PHE A 31 -7.22 15.12 -5.60
N LEU A 32 -6.86 13.93 -5.09
CA LEU A 32 -7.76 13.02 -4.39
C LEU A 32 -7.87 13.34 -2.89
N THR A 33 -6.93 14.12 -2.34
CA THR A 33 -6.97 14.54 -0.93
C THR A 33 -7.80 15.79 -0.76
N PHE A 34 -8.84 15.70 0.06
CA PHE A 34 -9.70 16.82 0.42
C PHE A 34 -9.13 17.58 1.62
N THR A 35 -8.47 16.90 2.56
CA THR A 35 -8.09 17.49 3.85
C THR A 35 -6.92 18.48 3.78
N ASP A 36 -6.03 18.34 2.80
CA ASP A 36 -4.82 19.17 2.67
C ASP A 36 -4.91 20.25 1.58
N GLN A 37 -6.11 20.50 1.04
CA GLN A 37 -6.31 21.58 0.10
C GLN A 37 -6.12 22.95 0.78
N ASN A 38 -5.31 23.82 0.17
CA ASN A 38 -5.00 25.16 0.69
C ASN A 38 -6.22 26.02 1.05
N TRP A 39 -7.33 25.86 0.32
CA TRP A 39 -8.58 26.56 0.62
C TRP A 39 -9.28 26.00 1.87
N LEU A 40 -9.18 24.69 2.11
CA LEU A 40 -9.75 24.02 3.27
C LEU A 40 -8.91 24.30 4.53
N LEU A 41 -7.59 24.28 4.43
CA LEU A 41 -6.68 24.59 5.55
C LEU A 41 -6.83 26.04 6.05
N LYS A 42 -7.20 26.98 5.18
CA LYS A 42 -7.54 28.36 5.58
C LYS A 42 -8.82 28.45 6.41
N ILE A 43 -9.79 27.58 6.17
CA ILE A 43 -11.08 27.55 6.86
C ILE A 43 -10.98 26.67 8.14
N PHE A 44 -10.26 25.56 8.04
CA PHE A 44 -10.06 24.58 9.09
C PHE A 44 -8.55 24.27 9.24
N PRO A 45 -7.80 25.05 10.02
CA PRO A 45 -6.35 24.90 10.17
C PRO A 45 -5.92 23.57 10.83
N LYS A 46 -6.87 22.79 11.35
CA LYS A 46 -6.64 21.44 11.90
C LYS A 46 -7.02 20.32 10.92
N ALA A 47 -7.42 20.62 9.68
CA ALA A 47 -7.89 19.62 8.71
C ALA A 47 -6.86 18.51 8.42
N TRP A 48 -5.57 18.86 8.33
CA TRP A 48 -4.45 17.91 8.23
C TRP A 48 -4.48 16.82 9.31
N LYS A 49 -4.93 17.13 10.54
CA LYS A 49 -5.04 16.16 11.64
C LYS A 49 -6.10 15.07 11.38
N TYR A 50 -7.07 15.35 10.51
CA TYR A 50 -8.17 14.46 10.18
C TYR A 50 -7.92 13.61 8.91
N SER A 51 -6.76 13.76 8.26
CA SER A 51 -6.38 12.94 7.08
C SER A 51 -6.39 11.44 7.41
N ILE A 52 -5.80 11.05 8.54
CA ILE A 52 -5.77 9.67 9.03
C ILE A 52 -7.19 9.15 9.32
N GLU A 53 -8.02 9.94 10.02
CA GLU A 53 -9.39 9.55 10.36
C GLU A 53 -10.25 9.38 9.11
N THR A 54 -10.06 10.27 8.12
CA THR A 54 -10.73 10.23 6.82
C THR A 54 -10.30 9.01 6.02
N GLY A 55 -8.99 8.72 5.97
CA GLY A 55 -8.44 7.54 5.34
C GLY A 55 -8.97 6.24 5.96
N LEU A 56 -8.96 6.15 7.30
CA LEU A 56 -9.47 4.98 8.01
C LEU A 56 -10.97 4.79 7.79
N SER A 57 -11.74 5.87 7.77
CA SER A 57 -13.18 5.84 7.44
C SER A 57 -13.43 5.31 6.03
N CYS A 58 -12.65 5.78 5.05
CA CYS A 58 -12.73 5.28 3.67
C CYS A 58 -12.36 3.79 3.57
N PHE A 59 -11.39 3.31 4.34
CA PHE A 59 -11.05 1.89 4.43
C PHE A 59 -12.21 1.05 4.98
N VAL A 60 -12.84 1.50 6.07
CA VAL A 60 -14.01 0.82 6.65
C VAL A 60 -15.16 0.78 5.66
N ILE A 61 -15.46 1.89 4.97
CA ILE A 61 -16.50 1.95 3.94
C ILE A 61 -16.18 0.97 2.79
N ALA A 62 -14.94 0.91 2.33
CA ALA A 62 -14.53 -0.04 1.28
C ALA A 62 -14.79 -1.49 1.71
N ILE A 63 -14.44 -1.88 2.94
CA ILE A 63 -14.73 -3.22 3.47
C ILE A 63 -16.24 -3.47 3.53
N LEU A 64 -17.02 -2.51 4.03
CA LEU A 64 -18.47 -2.62 4.13
C LEU A 64 -19.15 -2.78 2.77
N LEU A 65 -18.61 -2.20 1.70
CA LEU A 65 -19.10 -2.37 0.33
C LEU A 65 -18.73 -3.73 -0.28
N VAL A 66 -17.60 -4.32 0.12
CA VAL A 66 -17.17 -5.64 -0.35
C VAL A 66 -18.07 -6.76 0.19
N ILE A 67 -18.55 -6.66 1.43
CA ILE A 67 -19.42 -7.67 2.06
C ILE A 67 -20.71 -7.96 1.24
N PRO A 68 -21.54 -6.98 0.87
CA PRO A 68 -22.74 -7.22 0.06
C PRO A 68 -22.37 -7.67 -1.36
N ALA A 69 -21.28 -7.16 -1.95
CA ALA A 69 -20.81 -7.61 -3.26
C ALA A 69 -20.45 -9.11 -3.24
N TRP A 70 -19.82 -9.57 -2.16
CA TRP A 70 -19.47 -10.98 -1.97
C TRP A 70 -20.71 -11.86 -1.75
N LYS A 71 -21.70 -11.38 -0.97
CA LYS A 71 -22.97 -12.10 -0.78
C LYS A 71 -23.78 -12.26 -2.08
N ILE A 72 -23.76 -11.26 -2.96
CA ILE A 72 -24.49 -11.32 -4.25
C ILE A 72 -23.82 -12.29 -5.23
N ASN A 73 -22.49 -12.24 -5.35
CA ASN A 73 -21.73 -13.09 -6.27
C ASN A 73 -20.30 -13.30 -5.77
N ASN A 74 -20.10 -14.32 -4.95
CA ASN A 74 -18.80 -14.63 -4.37
C ASN A 74 -17.72 -14.97 -5.42
N VAL A 75 -18.07 -15.66 -6.51
CA VAL A 75 -17.12 -16.05 -7.57
C VAL A 75 -16.61 -14.82 -8.32
N PHE A 76 -17.50 -13.94 -8.77
CA PHE A 76 -17.11 -12.71 -9.45
C PHE A 76 -16.31 -11.80 -8.52
N THR A 77 -16.81 -11.59 -7.30
CA THR A 77 -16.18 -10.69 -6.33
C THR A 77 -14.78 -11.13 -5.93
N THR A 78 -14.56 -12.42 -5.67
CA THR A 78 -13.22 -12.92 -5.34
C THR A 78 -12.23 -12.81 -6.49
N LYS A 79 -12.67 -13.06 -7.74
CA LYS A 79 -11.84 -12.87 -8.94
C LYS A 79 -11.46 -11.41 -9.17
N SER A 80 -12.41 -10.50 -9.01
CA SER A 80 -12.19 -9.06 -9.11
C SER A 80 -11.25 -8.55 -8.02
N LEU A 81 -11.47 -8.93 -6.76
CA LEU A 81 -10.59 -8.55 -5.64
C LEU A 81 -9.16 -9.05 -5.85
N GLU A 82 -8.98 -10.30 -6.26
CA GLU A 82 -7.64 -10.83 -6.55
C GLU A 82 -6.95 -10.07 -7.66
N THR A 83 -7.68 -9.67 -8.72
CA THR A 83 -7.14 -8.85 -9.80
C THR A 83 -6.75 -7.46 -9.31
N LEU A 84 -7.66 -6.78 -8.61
CA LEU A 84 -7.47 -5.42 -8.12
C LEU A 84 -6.33 -5.33 -7.10
N LEU A 85 -6.24 -6.28 -6.17
CA LEU A 85 -5.20 -6.30 -5.16
C LEU A 85 -3.82 -6.58 -5.76
N ARG A 86 -3.71 -7.50 -6.72
CA ARG A 86 -2.44 -7.76 -7.42
C ARG A 86 -1.95 -6.53 -8.18
N LEU A 87 -2.87 -5.87 -8.90
CA LEU A 87 -2.54 -4.63 -9.63
C LEU A 87 -2.19 -3.50 -8.67
N GLY A 88 -2.99 -3.29 -7.62
CA GLY A 88 -2.79 -2.20 -6.66
C GLY A 88 -1.51 -2.36 -5.84
N ILE A 89 -1.31 -3.50 -5.18
CA ILE A 89 -0.12 -3.77 -4.36
C ILE A 89 1.12 -3.86 -5.25
N GLY A 90 1.03 -4.51 -6.41
CA GLY A 90 2.14 -4.59 -7.36
C GLY A 90 2.56 -3.20 -7.86
N ALA A 91 1.60 -2.38 -8.29
CA ALA A 91 1.88 -1.01 -8.72
C ALA A 91 2.46 -0.16 -7.59
N PHE A 92 1.97 -0.30 -6.35
CA PHE A 92 2.49 0.38 -5.17
C PHE A 92 3.98 0.10 -4.96
N PHE A 93 4.40 -1.18 -4.98
CA PHE A 93 5.80 -1.54 -4.81
C PHE A 93 6.68 -1.07 -5.97
N ILE A 94 6.17 -1.15 -7.21
CA ILE A 94 6.88 -0.64 -8.38
C ILE A 94 7.10 0.85 -8.26
N THR A 95 6.06 1.65 -8.00
CA THR A 95 6.20 3.11 -7.90
C THR A 95 7.11 3.49 -6.73
N ALA A 96 6.95 2.84 -5.57
CA ALA A 96 7.79 3.10 -4.40
C ALA A 96 9.27 2.79 -4.62
N SER A 97 9.56 1.68 -5.32
CA SER A 97 10.94 1.29 -5.63
C SER A 97 11.63 2.24 -6.60
N ILE A 98 10.90 2.82 -7.57
CA ILE A 98 11.49 3.70 -8.60
C ILE A 98 12.14 4.92 -7.94
N PHE A 99 11.47 5.55 -6.97
CA PHE A 99 12.05 6.68 -6.24
C PHE A 99 13.37 6.29 -5.55
N LYS A 100 13.40 5.14 -4.87
CA LYS A 100 14.57 4.63 -4.15
C LYS A 100 15.72 4.21 -5.09
N ILE A 101 15.40 3.67 -6.27
CA ILE A 101 16.38 3.27 -7.27
C ILE A 101 17.00 4.48 -7.97
N GLN A 102 16.23 5.56 -8.16
CA GLN A 102 16.71 6.79 -8.79
C GLN A 102 17.75 7.53 -7.94
N ASP A 103 17.59 7.51 -6.60
CA ASP A 103 18.55 8.09 -5.67
C ASP A 103 18.88 7.14 -4.51
N PRO A 104 19.79 6.17 -4.75
CA PRO A 104 20.18 5.19 -3.73
C PRO A 104 20.96 5.84 -2.57
N LEU A 105 21.59 7.01 -2.79
CA LEU A 105 22.33 7.73 -1.75
C LEU A 105 21.35 8.38 -0.75
N ALA A 106 20.31 9.03 -1.25
CA ALA A 106 19.24 9.56 -0.40
C ALA A 106 18.54 8.42 0.36
N PHE A 107 18.26 7.29 -0.30
CA PHE A 107 17.67 6.13 0.38
C PHE A 107 18.61 5.52 1.43
N ALA A 108 19.92 5.42 1.18
CA ALA A 108 20.90 5.00 2.18
C ALA A 108 20.97 5.93 3.39
N THR A 109 20.86 7.25 3.16
CA THR A 109 20.80 8.24 4.23
C THR A 109 19.55 8.04 5.09
N LEU A 110 18.39 7.83 4.46
CA LEU A 110 17.12 7.55 5.14
C LEU A 110 17.19 6.22 5.94
N VAL A 111 17.77 5.18 5.36
CA VAL A 111 17.97 3.89 6.05
C VAL A 111 18.91 4.05 7.26
N ALA A 112 19.98 4.81 7.11
CA ALA A 112 20.93 5.09 8.20
C ALA A 112 20.29 5.85 9.36
N GLN A 113 19.29 6.71 9.09
CA GLN A 113 18.56 7.42 10.14
C GLN A 113 17.84 6.47 11.10
N TYR A 114 17.44 5.26 10.66
CA TYR A 114 16.80 4.28 11.54
C TYR A 114 17.72 3.78 12.66
N GLN A 115 19.05 3.99 12.52
CA GLN A 115 20.06 3.55 13.49
C GLN A 115 19.94 2.07 13.87
N PHE A 116 19.36 1.28 12.97
CA PHE A 116 19.01 -0.13 13.20
C PHE A 116 20.07 -1.09 12.66
N LEU A 117 20.78 -0.67 11.60
CA LEU A 117 21.74 -1.50 10.87
C LEU A 117 23.13 -0.82 10.85
N PRO A 118 24.23 -1.61 10.82
CA PRO A 118 25.58 -1.11 10.59
C PRO A 118 25.71 -0.39 9.24
N GLU A 119 26.61 0.58 9.15
CA GLU A 119 26.80 1.43 7.97
C GLU A 119 27.03 0.66 6.66
N PHE A 120 27.86 -0.39 6.70
CA PHE A 120 28.10 -1.24 5.52
C PHE A 120 26.82 -1.97 5.05
N ILE A 121 25.95 -2.37 5.99
CA ILE A 121 24.69 -3.02 5.68
C ILE A 121 23.69 -2.01 5.12
N ASN A 122 23.69 -0.75 5.58
CA ASN A 122 22.84 0.31 5.05
C ASN A 122 23.05 0.49 3.54
N ASN A 123 24.30 0.60 3.11
CA ASN A 123 24.63 0.78 1.69
C ASN A 123 24.20 -0.42 0.84
N LEU A 124 24.48 -1.65 1.31
CA LEU A 124 24.06 -2.85 0.59
C LEU A 124 22.54 -2.97 0.54
N PHE A 125 21.86 -2.72 1.66
CA PHE A 125 20.41 -2.75 1.77
C PHE A 125 19.77 -1.76 0.79
N SER A 126 20.28 -0.53 0.73
CA SER A 126 19.74 0.51 -0.15
C SER A 126 19.95 0.24 -1.64
N LEU A 127 20.92 -0.59 -2.00
CA LEU A 127 21.15 -1.01 -3.39
C LEU A 127 20.38 -2.28 -3.77
N VAL A 128 19.99 -3.11 -2.80
CA VAL A 128 19.41 -4.43 -3.07
C VAL A 128 17.92 -4.43 -2.82
N TYR A 129 17.49 -3.86 -1.68
CA TYR A 129 16.10 -3.95 -1.23
C TYR A 129 15.10 -3.29 -2.20
N PRO A 130 15.35 -2.10 -2.79
CA PRO A 130 14.44 -1.52 -3.78
C PRO A 130 14.25 -2.39 -5.03
N GLN A 131 15.25 -3.19 -5.38
CA GLN A 131 15.23 -4.06 -6.55
C GLN A 131 14.33 -5.25 -6.26
N PHE A 132 14.37 -5.78 -5.03
CA PHE A 132 13.35 -6.72 -4.56
C PHE A 132 11.95 -6.11 -4.64
N GLU A 133 11.76 -4.86 -4.19
CA GLU A 133 10.45 -4.20 -4.27
C GLU A 133 9.94 -4.12 -5.71
N PHE A 134 10.79 -3.65 -6.63
CA PHE A 134 10.45 -3.53 -8.04
C PHE A 134 10.09 -4.88 -8.67
N TRP A 135 10.97 -5.88 -8.53
CA TRP A 135 10.81 -7.15 -9.21
C TRP A 135 9.66 -7.98 -8.62
N PHE A 136 9.50 -8.01 -7.30
CA PHE A 136 8.36 -8.71 -6.69
C PHE A 136 7.04 -7.97 -6.93
N GLY A 137 7.04 -6.63 -6.92
CA GLY A 137 5.88 -5.83 -7.32
C GLY A 137 5.45 -6.11 -8.76
N LEU A 138 6.40 -6.15 -9.69
CA LEU A 138 6.16 -6.52 -11.08
C LEU A 138 5.69 -7.97 -11.23
N ALA A 139 6.37 -8.91 -10.56
CA ALA A 139 6.02 -10.32 -10.59
C ALA A 139 4.61 -10.56 -10.05
N LEU A 140 4.16 -9.82 -9.03
CA LEU A 140 2.81 -9.96 -8.47
C LEU A 140 1.74 -9.68 -9.54
N ILE A 141 2.02 -8.78 -10.47
CA ILE A 141 1.15 -8.45 -11.59
C ILE A 141 1.23 -9.53 -12.68
N ILE A 142 2.43 -9.89 -13.14
CA ILE A 142 2.58 -10.67 -14.38
C ILE A 142 2.67 -12.18 -14.16
N ALA A 143 3.27 -12.62 -13.06
CA ALA A 143 3.66 -14.01 -12.87
C ALA A 143 2.48 -14.88 -12.38
N PRO A 144 2.51 -16.20 -12.61
CA PRO A 144 1.49 -17.11 -12.10
C PRO A 144 1.69 -17.49 -10.61
N PHE A 145 2.89 -17.27 -10.05
CA PHE A 145 3.29 -17.66 -8.69
C PHE A 145 2.79 -16.67 -7.62
N THR A 146 1.50 -16.34 -7.66
CA THR A 146 0.88 -15.30 -6.81
C THR A 146 1.11 -15.56 -5.32
N LYS A 147 1.02 -16.82 -4.88
CA LYS A 147 1.15 -17.18 -3.48
C LYS A 147 2.55 -16.87 -2.95
N GLU A 148 3.58 -17.34 -3.65
CA GLU A 148 4.97 -17.18 -3.24
C GLU A 148 5.39 -15.72 -3.31
N ILE A 149 4.98 -15.01 -4.35
CA ILE A 149 5.29 -13.59 -4.53
C ILE A 149 4.59 -12.73 -3.46
N ALA A 150 3.31 -12.98 -3.20
CA ALA A 150 2.58 -12.29 -2.15
C ALA A 150 3.17 -12.57 -0.76
N PHE A 151 3.71 -13.78 -0.54
CA PHE A 151 4.38 -14.13 0.72
C PHE A 151 5.68 -13.33 0.91
N VAL A 152 6.48 -13.16 -0.15
CA VAL A 152 7.66 -12.30 -0.08
C VAL A 152 7.27 -10.84 0.21
N ILE A 153 6.31 -10.29 -0.53
CA ILE A 153 5.81 -8.92 -0.33
C ILE A 153 5.23 -8.72 1.08
N PHE A 154 4.53 -9.72 1.61
CA PHE A 154 4.04 -9.70 2.99
C PHE A 154 5.19 -9.53 3.98
N TRP A 155 6.28 -10.30 3.83
CA TRP A 155 7.44 -10.17 4.71
C TRP A 155 8.18 -8.84 4.54
N MET A 156 8.17 -8.27 3.33
CA MET A 156 8.69 -6.92 3.11
C MET A 156 7.88 -5.86 3.85
N PHE A 157 6.54 -5.97 3.87
CA PHE A 157 5.72 -5.13 4.75
C PHE A 157 6.05 -5.34 6.22
N VAL A 158 6.22 -6.59 6.67
CA VAL A 158 6.60 -6.88 8.06
C VAL A 158 7.91 -6.19 8.44
N SER A 159 8.94 -6.23 7.58
CA SER A 159 10.21 -5.55 7.87
C SER A 159 10.06 -4.03 7.95
N PHE A 160 9.23 -3.42 7.10
CA PHE A 160 8.95 -1.98 7.19
C PHE A 160 8.18 -1.61 8.45
N ILE A 161 7.18 -2.40 8.83
CA ILE A 161 6.42 -2.22 10.06
C ILE A 161 7.35 -2.30 11.28
N ILE A 162 8.28 -3.26 11.30
CA ILE A 162 9.28 -3.39 12.38
C ILE A 162 10.18 -2.15 12.43
N ALA A 163 10.69 -1.70 11.28
CA ALA A 163 11.55 -0.51 11.22
C ALA A 163 10.82 0.76 11.68
N LEU A 164 9.56 0.97 11.26
CA LEU A 164 8.74 2.11 11.67
C LEU A 164 8.35 2.05 13.15
N ALA A 165 8.00 0.86 13.66
CA ALA A 165 7.73 0.67 15.08
C ALA A 165 8.98 0.98 15.93
N TRP A 166 10.16 0.55 15.47
CA TRP A 166 11.44 0.91 16.08
C TRP A 166 11.65 2.43 16.09
N ALA A 167 11.45 3.09 14.96
CA ALA A 167 11.55 4.55 14.86
C ALA A 167 10.63 5.27 15.85
N LEU A 168 9.38 4.81 16.00
CA LEU A 168 8.43 5.41 16.96
C LEU A 168 8.85 5.23 18.43
N VAL A 169 9.43 4.07 18.78
CA VAL A 169 9.90 3.78 20.15
C VAL A 169 11.07 4.69 20.53
N TRP A 170 11.96 4.98 19.57
CA TRP A 170 13.15 5.82 19.77
C TRP A 170 12.94 7.28 19.39
N ASP A 171 11.70 7.70 19.13
CA ASP A 171 11.32 9.05 18.73
C ASP A 171 12.06 9.58 17.48
N LEU A 172 12.39 8.66 16.58
CA LEU A 172 12.98 8.97 15.28
C LEU A 172 11.86 9.37 14.30
N GLY A 173 11.92 10.60 13.80
CA GLY A 173 11.06 11.08 12.73
C GLY A 173 11.50 10.53 11.37
N ILE A 174 11.09 9.30 11.02
CA ILE A 174 11.51 8.63 9.79
C ILE A 174 10.31 8.01 9.07
N THR A 175 10.24 8.20 7.74
CA THR A 175 9.20 7.60 6.90
C THR A 175 9.70 6.30 6.28
N CYS A 176 8.77 5.47 5.78
CA CYS A 176 9.09 4.20 5.09
C CYS A 176 9.90 4.39 3.77
N GLY A 177 10.06 5.63 3.29
CA GLY A 177 10.74 5.92 2.03
C GLY A 177 9.94 5.54 0.77
N CYS A 178 8.66 5.16 0.90
CA CYS A 178 7.85 4.71 -0.25
C CYS A 178 7.53 5.81 -1.27
N PHE A 179 7.37 7.07 -0.85
CA PHE A 179 6.96 8.17 -1.76
C PHE A 179 7.70 9.49 -1.51
N ALA A 180 8.48 9.57 -0.44
CA ALA A 180 9.33 10.69 -0.12
C ALA A 180 10.64 10.13 0.42
N LEU A 181 11.76 10.58 -0.15
CA LEU A 181 13.11 10.27 0.34
C LEU A 181 13.62 11.31 1.34
N GLU A 182 12.93 12.45 1.41
CA GLU A 182 13.04 13.37 2.53
C GLU A 182 12.54 12.62 3.76
N GLY A 183 13.41 12.40 4.76
CA GLY A 183 13.05 11.77 6.03
C GLY A 183 11.85 12.48 6.68
N ALA A 184 11.22 11.86 7.67
CA ALA A 184 9.99 12.43 8.22
C ALA A 184 10.26 13.78 8.88
N GLN A 185 9.47 14.78 8.53
CA GLN A 185 9.55 16.11 9.14
C GLN A 185 8.84 16.13 10.51
N SER A 186 8.06 15.08 10.82
CA SER A 186 7.32 14.96 12.06
C SER A 186 7.06 13.50 12.47
N LYS A 187 6.87 13.26 13.78
CA LYS A 187 6.43 11.96 14.31
C LYS A 187 5.10 11.48 13.72
N ASN A 188 4.25 12.42 13.30
CA ASN A 188 2.96 12.10 12.70
C ASN A 188 3.12 11.41 11.33
N GLU A 189 4.14 11.77 10.55
CA GLU A 189 4.45 11.11 9.27
C GLU A 189 5.01 9.68 9.43
N THR A 190 5.69 9.40 10.55
CA THR A 190 6.05 8.03 10.92
C THR A 190 4.79 7.20 11.21
N TRP A 191 3.82 7.77 11.93
CA TRP A 191 2.53 7.12 12.20
C TRP A 191 1.69 6.88 10.94
N THR A 192 1.62 7.84 10.02
CA THR A 192 0.89 7.65 8.75
C THR A 192 1.50 6.51 7.93
N SER A 193 2.84 6.47 7.85
CA SER A 193 3.56 5.38 7.18
C SER A 193 3.25 4.02 7.81
N LEU A 194 3.23 3.93 9.14
CA LEU A 194 2.93 2.68 9.85
C LEU A 194 1.48 2.23 9.63
N ILE A 195 0.52 3.15 9.72
CA ILE A 195 -0.91 2.85 9.50
C ILE A 195 -1.14 2.37 8.07
N ARG A 196 -0.51 2.98 7.08
CA ARG A 196 -0.57 2.55 5.68
C ARG A 196 -0.11 1.09 5.53
N ASP A 197 1.05 0.77 6.08
CA ASP A 197 1.63 -0.56 5.93
C ASP A 197 0.76 -1.61 6.66
N LEU A 198 0.16 -1.26 7.80
CA LEU A 198 -0.85 -2.09 8.49
C LEU A 198 -2.15 -2.27 7.69
N VAL A 199 -2.58 -1.26 6.94
CA VAL A 199 -3.76 -1.35 6.06
C VAL A 199 -3.48 -2.25 4.86
N LEU A 200 -2.28 -2.16 4.27
CA LEU A 200 -1.89 -2.91 3.07
C LEU A 200 -1.44 -4.35 3.35
N ILE A 201 -0.92 -4.65 4.55
CA ILE A 201 -0.48 -6.01 4.88
C ILE A 201 -1.64 -7.01 4.96
N GLY A 202 -2.83 -6.58 5.40
CA GLY A 202 -4.04 -7.42 5.46
C GLY A 202 -4.47 -8.02 4.12
N PRO A 203 -4.75 -7.22 3.08
CA PRO A 203 -5.07 -7.75 1.75
C PRO A 203 -3.88 -8.49 1.10
N THR A 204 -2.64 -8.10 1.42
CA THR A 204 -1.45 -8.84 0.98
C THR A 204 -1.43 -10.25 1.56
N PHE A 205 -1.71 -10.39 2.86
CA PHE A 205 -1.85 -11.70 3.51
C PHE A 205 -2.95 -12.54 2.86
N TRP A 206 -4.09 -11.94 2.54
CA TRP A 206 -5.16 -12.64 1.83
C TRP A 206 -4.72 -13.19 0.46
N LEU A 207 -3.85 -12.48 -0.27
CA LEU A 207 -3.27 -12.96 -1.54
C LEU A 207 -2.40 -14.20 -1.35
N THR A 208 -1.73 -14.37 -0.20
CA THR A 208 -0.92 -15.58 0.09
C THR A 208 -1.75 -16.86 0.19
N LEU A 209 -3.06 -16.72 0.43
CA LEU A 209 -4.00 -17.84 0.52
C LEU A 209 -4.64 -18.19 -0.83
N ARG A 210 -4.29 -17.47 -1.91
CA ARG A 210 -4.86 -17.67 -3.24
C ARG A 210 -4.05 -18.70 -4.05
N PRO A 211 -4.70 -19.48 -4.92
CA PRO A 211 -4.00 -20.44 -5.77
C PRO A 211 -3.13 -19.72 -6.81
N ASN A 212 -2.04 -20.37 -7.21
CA ASN A 212 -1.16 -19.87 -8.26
C ASN A 212 -1.85 -19.91 -9.62
N ARG A 213 -1.96 -18.73 -10.24
CA ARG A 213 -2.54 -18.49 -11.57
C ARG A 213 -2.16 -17.10 -12.06
N SER A 214 -2.01 -16.94 -13.37
CA SER A 214 -1.83 -15.63 -13.99
C SER A 214 -3.12 -14.80 -13.91
N LEU A 215 -3.03 -13.47 -14.11
CA LEU A 215 -4.21 -12.60 -14.16
C LEU A 215 -5.24 -13.06 -15.20
N ILE A 216 -4.77 -13.50 -16.37
CA ILE A 216 -5.63 -14.06 -17.42
C ILE A 216 -6.28 -15.37 -16.93
N GLY A 217 -5.53 -16.20 -16.20
CA GLY A 217 -6.01 -17.46 -15.63
C GLY A 217 -7.12 -17.29 -14.59
N ILE A 218 -7.22 -16.15 -13.91
CA ILE A 218 -8.33 -15.83 -12.98
C ILE A 218 -9.67 -15.81 -13.74
N TRP A 219 -9.66 -15.22 -14.94
CA TRP A 219 -10.87 -14.95 -15.73
C TRP A 219 -11.18 -16.03 -16.77
N ARG A 220 -10.21 -16.87 -17.12
CA ARG A 220 -10.43 -18.04 -17.98
C ARG A 220 -11.45 -18.97 -17.31
N LYS A 221 -12.49 -19.36 -18.06
CA LYS A 221 -13.37 -20.46 -17.63
C LYS A 221 -12.49 -21.70 -17.52
N VAL A 222 -12.45 -22.32 -16.35
CA VAL A 222 -11.94 -23.70 -16.25
C VAL A 222 -12.94 -24.54 -17.07
N PRO A 223 -12.47 -25.29 -18.08
CA PRO A 223 -13.35 -26.17 -18.85
C PRO A 223 -14.06 -27.18 -17.96
#